data_AF-A0A960C9Q9-F1
#
_entry.id   AF-A0A960C9Q9-F1
#
_cell.length_a   1.000
_cell.length_b   1.000
_cell.length_c   1.000
_cell.angle_alpha   90.00
_cell.angle_beta   90.00
_cell.angle_gamma   90.00
#
_symmetry.space_group_name_H-M   'P 1'
#
loop_
_entity.id
_entity.type
_entity.pdbx_description
1 polymer ?
#
loop_
_entity_poly.entity_id
_entity_poly.type
_entity_poly.pdbx_seq_one_letter_code
_entity_poly.pdbx_strand_id
1 'polypeptide(L)'
;MTTAAEKIKANAERLRQTAPAKPAASEGAAPAALDATPVVANQPIVVRQKNVRRTVDLSPAAHRNLDNWQRDAADRLGLARVTGQEVLAALVDRLLTDTQLTEEIMHAVAGRRA
;
A
#
# COMPACT_ATOMS: atom_id res chain seq x y z
N MET A 1 -30.54 -3.90 15.58
CA MET A 1 -29.94 -3.95 14.22
C MET A 1 -29.23 -2.62 13.99
N THR A 2 -27.99 -2.48 14.48
CA THR A 2 -27.23 -1.22 14.42
C THR A 2 -26.65 -1.02 13.03
N THR A 3 -26.98 0.10 12.39
CA THR A 3 -26.71 0.37 10.98
C THR A 3 -25.24 0.77 10.77
N ALA A 4 -24.66 0.44 9.61
CA ALA A 4 -23.25 0.72 9.27
C ALA A 4 -22.83 2.20 9.46
N ALA A 5 -23.79 3.13 9.39
CA ALA A 5 -23.57 4.55 9.66
C ALA A 5 -23.16 4.85 11.12
N GLU A 6 -23.69 4.12 12.11
CA GLU A 6 -23.34 4.33 13.53
C GLU A 6 -21.90 3.89 13.84
N LYS A 7 -21.42 2.82 13.20
CA LYS A 7 -20.03 2.35 13.36
C LYS A 7 -19.01 3.37 12.86
N ILE A 8 -19.34 4.12 11.80
CA ILE A 8 -18.45 5.13 11.22
C ILE A 8 -18.34 6.35 12.14
N LYS A 9 -19.47 6.81 12.69
CA LYS A 9 -19.50 7.93 13.65
C LYS A 9 -18.73 7.60 14.93
N ALA A 10 -18.89 6.38 15.46
CA ALA A 10 -18.18 5.93 16.65
C ALA A 10 -16.65 5.88 16.48
N ASN A 11 -16.16 5.51 15.28
CA ASN A 11 -14.72 5.48 15.02
C ASN A 11 -14.11 6.89 14.88
N ALA A 12 -14.85 7.82 14.26
CA ALA A 12 -14.42 9.22 14.14
C ALA A 12 -14.28 9.93 15.50
N GLU A 13 -15.15 9.60 16.46
CA GLU A 13 -15.13 10.19 17.80
C GLU A 13 -13.96 9.67 18.65
N ARG A 14 -13.61 8.39 18.51
CA ARG A 14 -12.43 7.79 19.16
C ARG A 14 -11.11 8.44 18.73
N LEU A 15 -10.97 8.81 17.44
CA LEU A 15 -9.78 9.51 16.97
C LEU A 15 -9.67 10.95 17.53
N ARG A 16 -10.81 11.61 17.80
CA ARG A 16 -10.81 12.96 18.40
C ARG A 16 -10.45 12.92 19.88
N GLN A 17 -10.85 11.88 20.59
CA GLN A 17 -10.55 11.71 22.02
C GLN A 17 -9.10 11.28 22.30
N THR A 18 -8.42 10.65 21.34
CA THR A 18 -7.06 10.14 21.55
C THR A 18 -5.93 11.11 21.21
N ALA A 19 -6.23 12.34 20.76
CA ALA A 19 -5.23 13.36 20.51
C ALA A 19 -4.86 14.09 21.82
N PRO A 20 -3.65 13.90 22.38
CA PRO A 20 -3.22 14.69 23.53
C PRO A 20 -2.96 16.13 23.08
N ALA A 21 -3.82 17.05 23.53
CA ALA A 21 -3.53 18.48 23.53
C ALA A 21 -2.57 18.80 24.69
N LYS A 22 -1.42 19.42 24.39
CA LYS A 22 -0.60 20.14 25.38
C LYS A 22 0.32 21.15 24.67
N PRO A 23 0.77 22.24 25.34
CA PRO A 23 -0.01 23.48 25.49
C PRO A 23 0.82 24.74 25.14
N ALA A 24 0.15 25.88 25.01
CA ALA A 24 0.78 27.19 25.08
C ALA A 24 1.26 27.49 26.51
N ALA A 25 2.50 27.97 26.69
CA ALA A 25 2.90 28.88 27.78
C ALA A 25 4.32 29.47 27.60
N SER A 26 4.37 30.80 27.62
CA SER A 26 5.38 31.69 28.23
C SER A 26 6.66 32.07 27.48
N GLU A 27 6.68 33.36 27.09
CA GLU A 27 7.84 34.23 26.89
C GLU A 27 8.75 34.31 28.13
N GLY A 28 10.06 34.48 27.90
CA GLY A 28 11.00 34.98 28.90
C GLY A 28 12.49 34.72 28.61
N ALA A 29 13.19 35.81 28.23
CA ALA A 29 14.64 36.06 28.37
C ALA A 29 15.64 35.51 27.30
N ALA A 30 16.19 36.46 26.53
CA ALA A 30 17.50 36.40 25.84
C ALA A 30 18.64 36.75 26.87
N PRO A 31 19.98 36.61 26.61
CA PRO A 31 20.63 36.76 25.31
C PRO A 31 21.92 35.94 25.00
N ALA A 32 22.33 36.04 23.72
CA ALA A 32 23.69 36.01 23.15
C ALA A 32 24.62 34.78 23.34
N ALA A 33 24.89 34.06 22.24
CA ALA A 33 26.25 33.69 21.81
C ALA A 33 26.25 32.94 20.45
N LEU A 34 26.97 33.53 19.50
CA LEU A 34 27.79 32.91 18.44
C LEU A 34 27.07 32.26 17.23
N ASP A 35 27.25 32.93 16.09
CA ASP A 35 27.31 32.40 14.72
C ASP A 35 27.22 30.88 14.58
N ALA A 36 26.00 30.40 14.39
CA ALA A 36 25.74 29.15 13.71
C ALA A 36 25.06 29.49 12.39
N THR A 37 25.85 29.70 11.34
CA THR A 37 25.33 29.67 9.97
C THR A 37 24.68 28.29 9.79
N PRO A 38 23.38 28.19 9.48
CA PRO A 38 22.78 26.90 9.20
C PRO A 38 23.38 26.44 7.86
N VAL A 39 24.32 25.50 7.92
CA VAL A 39 24.67 24.69 6.75
C VAL A 39 23.42 23.91 6.41
N VAL A 40 22.59 24.47 5.53
CA VAL A 40 21.48 23.76 4.91
C VAL A 40 22.15 22.70 4.04
N ALA A 41 22.38 21.53 4.62
CA ALA A 41 22.83 20.36 3.90
C ALA A 41 21.80 20.14 2.78
N ASN A 42 22.21 20.41 1.54
CA ASN A 42 21.43 20.17 0.34
C ASN A 42 21.32 18.66 0.15
N GLN A 43 20.50 18.02 0.98
CA GLN A 43 20.21 16.61 0.83
C GLN A 43 19.37 16.49 -0.44
N PRO A 44 19.79 15.67 -1.42
CA PRO A 44 19.03 15.49 -2.62
C PRO A 44 17.64 15.00 -2.22
N ILE A 45 16.61 15.73 -2.64
CA ILE A 45 15.22 15.34 -2.44
C ILE A 45 15.02 14.06 -3.25
N VAL A 46 15.14 12.90 -2.59
CA VAL A 46 14.78 11.62 -3.19
C VAL A 46 13.26 11.63 -3.28
N VAL A 47 12.75 12.00 -4.46
CA VAL A 47 11.32 11.93 -4.76
C VAL A 47 10.94 10.46 -4.77
N ARG A 48 10.43 9.97 -3.63
CA ARG A 48 9.88 8.61 -3.53
C ARG A 48 8.70 8.52 -4.49
N GLN A 49 8.91 7.89 -5.64
CA GLN A 49 7.83 7.63 -6.59
C GLN A 49 6.76 6.80 -5.88
N LYS A 50 5.52 7.28 -5.97
CA LYS A 50 4.38 6.63 -5.32
C LYS A 50 3.91 5.46 -6.17
N ASN A 51 3.53 4.36 -5.52
CA ASN A 51 2.92 3.21 -6.19
C ASN A 51 1.62 3.63 -6.91
N VAL A 52 1.44 3.15 -8.14
CA VAL A 52 0.22 3.34 -8.93
C VAL A 52 -0.70 2.14 -8.73
N ARG A 53 -1.99 2.38 -8.47
CA ARG A 53 -2.98 1.33 -8.27
C ARG A 53 -3.56 0.89 -9.61
N ARG A 54 -3.76 -0.42 -9.78
CA ARG A 54 -4.46 -1.00 -10.93
C ARG A 54 -5.54 -1.96 -10.44
N THR A 55 -6.75 -1.81 -10.98
CA THR A 55 -7.93 -2.61 -10.61
C THR A 55 -8.25 -3.59 -11.72
N VAL A 56 -8.67 -4.80 -11.36
CA VAL A 56 -9.06 -5.86 -12.30
C VAL A 56 -10.38 -6.46 -11.84
N ASP A 57 -11.33 -6.55 -12.75
CA ASP A 57 -12.59 -7.23 -12.51
C ASP A 57 -12.40 -8.74 -12.71
N LEU A 58 -12.70 -9.50 -11.66
CA LEU A 58 -12.65 -10.96 -11.68
C LEU A 58 -14.06 -11.51 -11.55
N SER A 59 -14.34 -12.60 -12.27
CA SER A 59 -15.59 -13.34 -12.02
C SER A 59 -15.58 -13.88 -10.58
N PRO A 60 -16.76 -14.07 -9.95
CA PRO A 60 -16.82 -14.64 -8.60
C PRO A 60 -16.12 -16.01 -8.49
N ALA A 61 -16.15 -16.81 -9.56
CA ALA A 61 -15.45 -18.09 -9.63
C ALA A 61 -13.92 -17.89 -9.65
N ALA A 62 -13.40 -16.97 -10.48
CA ALA A 62 -11.97 -16.67 -10.54
C ALA A 62 -11.45 -16.12 -9.20
N HIS A 63 -12.22 -15.27 -8.53
CA HIS A 63 -11.86 -14.74 -7.22
C HIS A 63 -11.73 -15.83 -6.16
N ARG A 64 -12.69 -16.78 -6.10
CA ARG A 64 -12.63 -17.92 -5.16
C ARG A 64 -11.48 -18.87 -5.47
N ASN A 65 -11.24 -19.15 -6.75
CA ASN A 65 -10.12 -20.01 -7.16
C ASN A 65 -8.77 -19.40 -6.75
N LEU A 66 -8.63 -18.07 -6.89
CA LEU A 66 -7.43 -17.35 -6.46
C LEU A 66 -7.26 -17.42 -4.92
N ASP A 67 -8.32 -17.19 -4.14
CA ASP A 67 -8.25 -17.28 -2.67
C ASP A 67 -7.83 -18.68 -2.19
N ASN A 68 -8.36 -19.73 -2.82
CA ASN A 68 -7.98 -21.11 -2.51
C ASN A 68 -6.50 -21.37 -2.85
N TRP A 69 -6.05 -20.93 -4.02
CA TRP A 69 -4.66 -21.07 -4.43
C TRP A 69 -3.71 -20.32 -3.48
N GLN A 70 -4.10 -19.15 -2.98
CA GLN A 70 -3.29 -18.36 -2.04
C GLN A 70 -3.10 -19.05 -0.70
N ARG A 71 -4.13 -19.75 -0.21
CA ARG A 71 -4.03 -20.54 1.02
C ARG A 71 -3.05 -21.70 0.83
N ASP A 72 -3.21 -22.47 -0.24
CA ASP A 72 -2.28 -23.56 -0.58
C ASP A 72 -0.84 -23.05 -0.79
N ALA A 73 -0.67 -21.90 -1.44
CA ALA A 73 0.64 -21.27 -1.62
C ALA A 73 1.23 -20.82 -0.27
N ALA A 74 0.43 -20.25 0.64
CA ALA A 74 0.88 -19.87 1.97
C ALA A 74 1.35 -21.08 2.78
N ASP A 75 0.58 -22.18 2.74
CA ASP A 75 0.91 -23.43 3.40
C ASP A 75 2.24 -24.01 2.87
N ARG A 76 2.44 -24.01 1.55
CA ARG A 76 3.67 -24.50 0.91
C ARG A 76 4.90 -23.65 1.22
N LEU A 77 4.72 -22.33 1.34
CA LEU A 77 5.80 -21.40 1.65
C LEU A 77 6.06 -21.27 3.15
N GLY A 78 5.23 -21.88 4.00
CA GLY A 78 5.30 -21.71 5.46
C GLY A 78 4.98 -20.29 5.92
N LEU A 79 4.21 -19.54 5.13
CA LEU A 79 3.83 -18.16 5.42
C LEU A 79 2.45 -18.11 6.07
N ALA A 80 2.22 -17.10 6.92
CA ALA A 80 0.91 -16.90 7.53
C ALA A 80 -0.19 -16.57 6.50
N ARG A 81 0.19 -15.91 5.40
CA ARG A 81 -0.71 -15.61 4.27
C ARG A 81 0.08 -15.24 3.03
N VAL A 82 -0.53 -15.43 1.88
CA VAL A 82 -0.13 -14.86 0.59
C VAL A 82 -1.27 -13.96 0.12
N THR A 83 -0.99 -12.69 -0.16
CA THR A 83 -2.00 -11.69 -0.53
C THR A 83 -2.19 -11.59 -2.04
N GLY A 84 -3.37 -11.12 -2.48
CA GLY A 84 -3.64 -10.82 -3.90
C GLY A 84 -2.63 -9.87 -4.51
N GLN A 85 -2.19 -8.89 -3.72
CA GLN A 85 -1.23 -7.91 -4.17
C GLN A 85 0.15 -8.53 -4.45
N GLU A 86 0.66 -9.40 -3.57
CA GLU A 86 1.94 -10.09 -3.77
C GLU A 86 1.91 -10.97 -5.02
N VAL A 87 0.82 -11.70 -5.21
CA VAL A 87 0.64 -12.56 -6.40
C VAL A 87 0.62 -11.73 -7.67
N LEU A 88 -0.18 -10.66 -7.71
CA LEU A 88 -0.28 -9.80 -8.88
C LEU A 88 1.02 -9.07 -9.18
N ALA A 89 1.73 -8.60 -8.14
CA ALA A 89 3.04 -7.98 -8.31
C ALA A 89 4.05 -8.96 -8.92
N ALA A 90 4.17 -10.16 -8.35
CA ALA A 90 5.08 -11.20 -8.85
C ALA A 90 4.74 -11.63 -10.29
N LEU A 91 3.46 -11.73 -10.65
CA LEU A 91 3.03 -12.02 -12.02
C LEU A 91 3.39 -10.90 -13.00
N VAL A 92 3.24 -9.64 -12.60
CA VAL A 92 3.64 -8.48 -13.43
C VAL A 92 5.15 -8.45 -13.58
N ASP A 93 5.91 -8.63 -12.50
CA ASP A 93 7.38 -8.64 -12.56
C ASP A 93 7.88 -9.75 -13.48
N ARG A 94 7.29 -10.95 -13.40
CA ARG A 94 7.64 -12.06 -14.29
C ARG A 94 7.23 -11.78 -15.73
N LEU A 95 6.03 -11.24 -15.97
CA LEU A 95 5.59 -10.84 -17.31
C LEU A 95 6.57 -9.85 -17.96
N LEU A 96 7.18 -8.95 -17.20
CA LEU A 96 8.09 -7.93 -17.73
C LEU A 96 9.54 -8.41 -17.89
N THR A 97 9.89 -9.59 -17.40
CA THR A 97 11.26 -10.11 -17.38
C THR A 97 11.44 -11.45 -18.09
N ASP A 98 10.36 -12.22 -18.26
CA ASP A 98 10.34 -13.54 -18.90
C ASP A 98 9.70 -13.45 -20.29
N THR A 99 10.52 -13.57 -21.34
CA THR A 99 10.07 -13.49 -22.74
C THR A 99 9.09 -14.61 -23.10
N GLN A 100 9.27 -15.81 -22.55
CA GLN A 100 8.37 -16.92 -22.84
C GLN A 100 6.97 -16.63 -22.28
N LEU A 101 6.91 -16.21 -21.02
CA LEU A 101 5.64 -15.84 -20.40
C LEU A 101 4.95 -14.68 -21.14
N THR A 102 5.73 -13.73 -21.65
CA THR A 102 5.21 -12.62 -22.46
C THR A 102 4.48 -13.14 -23.70
N GLU A 103 5.11 -14.02 -24.47
CA GLU A 103 4.51 -14.59 -25.68
C GLU A 103 3.25 -15.41 -25.37
N GLU A 104 3.29 -16.22 -24.31
CA GLU A 104 2.13 -17.00 -23.84
C GLU A 104 0.93 -16.09 -23.50
N ILE A 105 1.18 -15.00 -22.77
CA ILE A 105 0.14 -14.04 -22.40
C ILE A 105 -0.37 -13.27 -23.63
N MET A 106 0.52 -12.87 -24.55
CA MET A 106 0.14 -12.21 -25.80
C MET A 106 -0.78 -13.10 -26.64
N HIS A 107 -0.46 -14.38 -26.76
CA HIS A 107 -1.30 -15.36 -27.45
C HIS A 107 -2.68 -15.50 -26.78
N ALA A 108 -2.72 -15.63 -25.44
CA ALA A 108 -3.97 -15.74 -24.70
C ALA A 108 -4.84 -14.46 -24.80
N VAL A 109 -4.23 -13.27 -24.87
CA VAL A 109 -4.95 -12.02 -25.09
C VAL A 109 -5.51 -11.94 -26.50
N ALA A 110 -4.74 -12.34 -27.52
CA ALA A 110 -5.21 -12.38 -28.90
C ALA A 110 -6.40 -13.33 -29.06
N GLY A 111 -6.32 -14.55 -28.49
CA GLY A 111 -7.39 -15.54 -28.56
C GLY A 111 -8.70 -15.14 -27.85
N ARG A 112 -8.67 -14.20 -26.91
CA ARG A 112 -9.89 -13.67 -26.26
C ARG A 112 -10.55 -12.52 -27.04
N ARG A 113 -9.84 -11.94 -28.00
CA ARG A 113 -10.30 -10.80 -28.81
C ARG A 113 -10.78 -11.20 -30.19
N ALA A 114 -10.33 -12.36 -30.69
CA ALA A 114 -10.85 -12.99 -31.89
C ALA A 114 -12.26 -13.53 -31.64
#